data_AF-A0A2V7RGT6-F1
#
_entry.id   AF-A0A2V7RGT6-F1
#
_cell.length_a   1.000
_cell.length_b   1.000
_cell.length_c   1.000
_cell.angle_alpha   90.00
_cell.angle_beta   90.00
_cell.angle_gamma   90.00
#
_symmetry.space_group_name_H-M   'P 1'
#
loop_
_entity.id
_entity.type
_entity.pdbx_description
1 polymer ?
#
loop_
_entity_poly.entity_id
_entity_poly.type
_entity_poly.pdbx_seq_one_letter_code
_entity_poly.pdbx_strand_id
1 'polypeptide(L)'
;DARELASSRAEPVSEKEKTAISRDAAILILAFALGYTLLGYDLVMSLAHKWVSNLYGAFYFMGSFLAALMATAVFAIAMRRRMGLGALYSARQQHDLGKLCFGFTVFWAYLMWSQFLVIWYGNMPEETFFVFYRLWGPWRPVGTAVFLLVFVIPFIGLLGVKPKQYAPTMVGFALVSLVGIWLERYLEVVPSINGGAGPAIGLPELGVTALFGGLYLLSIAWFAARRPMLSPRLAADTLEREQH
;
A
#
# COMPACT_ATOMS: atom_id res chain seq x y z
N ASP A 1 -4.23 8.16 29.59
CA ASP A 1 -5.46 7.39 29.30
C ASP A 1 -6.29 8.11 28.23
N ALA A 2 -7.10 7.43 27.39
CA ALA A 2 -7.88 8.10 26.34
C ALA A 2 -8.91 9.09 26.91
N ARG A 3 -9.38 8.83 28.14
CA ARG A 3 -10.27 9.71 28.92
C ARG A 3 -9.57 10.98 29.42
N GLU A 4 -8.27 10.88 29.71
CA GLU A 4 -7.43 11.99 30.16
C GLU A 4 -7.08 12.94 28.99
N LEU A 5 -6.96 12.39 27.78
CA LEU A 5 -6.82 13.17 26.55
C LEU A 5 -8.10 13.96 26.21
N ALA A 6 -9.28 13.43 26.56
CA ALA A 6 -10.57 14.09 26.34
C ALA A 6 -10.86 15.21 27.37
N SER A 7 -10.29 15.13 28.58
CA SER A 7 -10.45 16.18 29.61
C SER A 7 -9.64 17.45 29.34
N SER A 8 -8.61 17.37 28.49
CA SER A 8 -7.90 18.55 28.00
C SER A 8 -8.74 19.19 26.91
N ARG A 9 -9.30 20.38 27.18
CA ARG A 9 -10.06 21.16 26.21
C ARG A 9 -9.14 21.51 25.04
N ALA A 10 -9.20 20.69 23.98
CA ALA A 10 -8.37 20.87 22.81
C ALA A 10 -8.71 22.21 22.16
N GLU A 11 -7.74 23.12 22.08
CA GLU A 11 -7.91 24.30 21.23
C GLU A 11 -8.13 23.83 19.78
N PRO A 12 -9.16 24.34 19.10
CA PRO A 12 -9.42 23.99 17.70
C PRO A 12 -8.23 24.40 16.83
N VAL A 13 -7.90 23.57 15.85
CA VAL A 13 -6.81 23.84 14.89
C VAL A 13 -7.10 25.18 14.21
N SER A 14 -6.12 26.09 14.22
CA SER A 14 -6.26 27.42 13.62
C SER A 14 -6.49 27.32 12.12
N GLU A 15 -7.29 28.21 11.53
CA GLU A 15 -7.47 28.26 10.07
C GLU A 15 -6.15 28.42 9.31
N LYS A 16 -5.18 29.14 9.90
CA LYS A 16 -3.82 29.25 9.36
C LYS A 16 -3.10 27.90 9.31
N GLU A 17 -3.24 27.10 10.36
CA GLU A 17 -2.64 25.76 10.44
C GLU A 17 -3.31 24.79 9.48
N LYS A 18 -4.65 24.80 9.37
CA LYS A 18 -5.39 23.99 8.39
C LYS A 18 -4.95 24.31 6.96
N THR A 19 -4.78 25.60 6.66
CA THR A 19 -4.32 26.05 5.34
C THR A 19 -2.88 25.60 5.07
N ALA A 20 -2.00 25.69 6.06
CA ALA A 20 -0.62 25.21 5.95
C ALA A 20 -0.56 23.69 5.71
N ILE A 21 -1.29 22.89 6.51
CA ILE A 21 -1.38 21.44 6.35
C ILE A 21 -1.91 21.08 4.96
N SER A 22 -2.96 21.75 4.48
CA SER A 22 -3.55 21.49 3.17
C SER A 22 -2.59 21.79 2.03
N ARG A 23 -1.86 22.92 2.11
CA ARG A 23 -0.83 23.29 1.14
C ARG A 23 0.31 22.27 1.12
N ASP A 24 0.83 21.93 2.29
CA ASP A 24 1.98 21.04 2.42
C ASP A 24 1.61 19.62 1.99
N ALA A 25 0.38 19.17 2.28
CA ALA A 25 -0.16 17.90 1.78
C ALA A 25 -0.25 17.89 0.25
N ALA A 26 -0.71 18.98 -0.38
CA ALA A 26 -0.79 19.06 -1.84
C ALA A 26 0.60 18.95 -2.49
N ILE A 27 1.60 19.66 -1.94
CA ILE A 27 2.99 19.58 -2.40
C ILE A 27 3.51 18.15 -2.24
N LEU A 28 3.27 17.51 -1.10
CA LEU A 28 3.75 16.17 -0.82
C LEU A 28 3.11 15.11 -1.73
N ILE A 29 1.82 15.24 -2.06
CA ILE A 29 1.14 14.33 -3.01
C ILE A 29 1.78 14.43 -4.39
N LEU A 30 2.03 15.64 -4.89
CA LEU A 30 2.69 15.85 -6.19
C LEU A 30 4.12 15.33 -6.18
N ALA A 31 4.89 15.63 -5.12
CA ALA A 31 6.26 15.14 -4.97
C ALA A 31 6.31 13.61 -4.87
N PHE A 32 5.36 12.99 -4.17
CA PHE A 32 5.25 11.53 -4.08
C PHE A 32 4.94 10.92 -5.45
N ALA A 33 3.92 11.42 -6.15
CA ALA A 33 3.52 10.88 -7.46
C ALA A 33 4.64 11.00 -8.49
N LEU A 34 5.26 12.18 -8.62
CA LEU A 34 6.36 12.42 -9.55
C LEU A 34 7.63 11.67 -9.13
N GLY A 35 7.99 11.74 -7.85
CA GLY A 35 9.19 11.10 -7.33
C GLY A 35 9.16 9.59 -7.48
N TYR A 36 8.07 8.93 -7.10
CA TYR A 36 7.94 7.47 -7.26
C TYR A 36 7.79 7.05 -8.73
N THR A 37 7.21 7.90 -9.58
CA THR A 37 7.19 7.65 -11.03
C THR A 37 8.61 7.62 -11.59
N LEU A 38 9.44 8.62 -11.26
CA LEU A 38 10.83 8.68 -11.69
C LEU A 38 11.66 7.52 -11.12
N LEU A 39 11.46 7.18 -9.84
CA LEU A 39 12.11 6.01 -9.23
C LEU A 39 11.69 4.69 -9.90
N GLY A 40 10.42 4.54 -10.28
CA GLY A 40 9.95 3.38 -11.03
C GLY A 40 10.65 3.26 -12.39
N TYR A 41 10.82 4.37 -13.10
CA TYR A 41 11.56 4.40 -14.35
C TYR A 41 13.05 4.08 -14.16
N ASP A 42 13.71 4.75 -13.23
CA ASP A 42 15.16 4.64 -13.05
C ASP A 42 15.57 3.31 -12.42
N LEU A 43 14.81 2.78 -11.46
CA LEU A 43 15.20 1.58 -10.71
C LEU A 43 14.66 0.28 -11.32
N VAL A 44 13.56 0.34 -12.08
CA VAL A 44 12.90 -0.87 -12.59
C VAL A 44 12.78 -0.88 -14.10
N MET A 45 12.24 0.17 -14.71
CA MET A 45 12.09 0.21 -16.19
C MET A 45 13.44 0.17 -16.90
N SER A 46 14.45 0.86 -16.36
CA SER A 46 15.82 0.92 -16.91
C SER A 46 16.50 -0.45 -17.01
N LEU A 47 16.12 -1.43 -16.15
CA LEU A 47 16.65 -2.80 -16.18
C LEU A 47 16.29 -3.50 -17.50
N ALA A 48 15.17 -3.13 -18.11
CA ALA A 48 14.74 -3.59 -19.41
C ALA A 48 14.84 -2.44 -20.43
N HIS A 49 16.06 -1.97 -20.72
CA HIS A 49 16.35 -0.78 -21.55
C HIS A 49 15.60 -0.63 -22.89
N LYS A 50 15.09 -1.71 -23.50
CA LYS A 50 14.31 -1.66 -24.74
C LYS A 50 12.80 -1.49 -24.52
N TRP A 51 12.33 -1.72 -23.29
CA TRP A 51 10.93 -1.65 -22.92
C TRP A 51 10.61 -0.27 -22.34
N VAL A 52 9.54 0.33 -22.84
CA VAL A 52 9.05 1.64 -22.39
C VAL A 52 7.56 1.55 -22.19
N SER A 53 7.07 2.11 -21.09
CA SER A 53 5.63 2.23 -20.84
C SER A 53 5.33 3.45 -19.98
N ASN A 54 4.62 4.43 -20.55
CA ASN A 54 4.22 5.65 -19.84
C ASN A 54 3.30 5.37 -18.63
N LEU A 55 2.50 4.30 -18.68
CA LEU A 55 1.60 3.92 -17.59
C LEU A 55 2.35 3.27 -16.42
N TYR A 56 3.60 2.83 -16.62
CA TYR A 56 4.34 2.06 -15.63
C TYR A 56 4.66 2.89 -14.38
N GLY A 57 4.99 4.17 -14.57
CA GLY A 57 5.21 5.09 -13.45
C GLY A 57 3.99 5.15 -12.53
N ALA A 58 2.80 5.31 -13.13
CA ALA A 58 1.53 5.32 -12.41
C ALA A 58 1.26 4.00 -11.70
N PHE A 59 1.50 2.87 -12.36
CA PHE A 59 1.37 1.55 -11.78
C PHE A 59 2.25 1.37 -10.54
N TYR A 60 3.52 1.78 -10.63
CA TYR A 60 4.49 1.64 -9.54
C TYR A 60 4.13 2.47 -8.29
N PHE A 61 3.84 3.77 -8.46
CA PHE A 61 3.54 4.63 -7.31
C PHE A 61 2.18 4.30 -6.68
N MET A 62 1.18 3.90 -7.48
CA MET A 62 -0.13 3.51 -6.97
C MET A 62 -0.13 2.15 -6.30
N GLY A 63 0.66 1.18 -6.80
CA GLY A 63 0.91 -0.06 -6.06
C GLY A 63 1.59 0.20 -4.70
N SER A 64 2.52 1.16 -4.65
CA SER A 64 3.14 1.60 -3.40
C SER A 64 2.14 2.26 -2.45
N PHE A 65 1.21 3.07 -2.98
CA PHE A 65 0.13 3.68 -2.20
C PHE A 65 -0.85 2.62 -1.65
N LEU A 66 -1.21 1.61 -2.44
CA LEU A 66 -2.01 0.48 -1.98
C LEU A 66 -1.32 -0.26 -0.83
N ALA A 67 -0.01 -0.53 -0.92
CA ALA A 67 0.75 -1.12 0.17
C ALA A 67 0.70 -0.26 1.44
N ALA A 68 0.83 1.06 1.30
CA ALA A 68 0.73 1.99 2.42
C ALA A 68 -0.67 1.95 3.10
N LEU A 69 -1.76 1.88 2.33
CA LEU A 69 -3.12 1.73 2.87
C LEU A 69 -3.30 0.41 3.62
N MET A 70 -2.83 -0.70 3.04
CA MET A 70 -2.91 -2.02 3.66
C MET A 70 -2.08 -2.08 4.96
N ALA A 71 -0.86 -1.54 4.94
CA ALA A 71 -0.03 -1.41 6.14
C ALA A 71 -0.71 -0.53 7.20
N THR A 72 -1.30 0.60 6.80
CA THR A 72 -2.05 1.49 7.69
C THR A 72 -3.20 0.76 8.36
N ALA A 73 -3.94 -0.09 7.63
CA ALA A 73 -5.00 -0.92 8.22
C ALA A 73 -4.48 -1.89 9.28
N VAL A 74 -3.35 -2.57 9.00
CA VAL A 74 -2.71 -3.46 9.97
C VAL A 74 -2.28 -2.72 11.23
N PHE A 75 -1.59 -1.58 11.08
CA PHE A 75 -1.11 -0.79 12.22
C PHE A 75 -2.24 -0.15 13.03
N ALA A 76 -3.25 0.42 12.38
CA ALA A 76 -4.40 1.02 13.06
C ALA A 76 -5.12 -0.02 13.94
N ILE A 77 -5.35 -1.23 13.41
CA ILE A 77 -5.98 -2.32 14.16
C ILE A 77 -5.08 -2.82 15.31
N ALA A 78 -3.77 -2.97 15.07
CA ALA A 78 -2.82 -3.41 16.08
C ALA A 78 -2.72 -2.39 17.24
N MET A 79 -2.63 -1.11 16.93
CA MET A 79 -2.59 -0.03 17.91
C MET A 79 -3.90 0.12 18.67
N ARG A 80 -5.05 0.00 17.98
CA ARG A 80 -6.37 0.03 18.63
C ARG A 80 -6.44 -0.95 19.80
N ARG A 81 -5.98 -2.18 19.59
CA ARG A 81 -5.95 -3.23 20.61
C ARG A 81 -4.95 -2.94 21.72
N ARG A 82 -3.72 -2.52 21.39
CA ARG A 82 -2.68 -2.30 22.40
C ARG A 82 -2.88 -1.06 23.26
N MET A 83 -3.47 0.00 22.71
CA MET A 83 -3.61 1.30 23.37
C MET A 83 -5.05 1.58 23.84
N GLY A 84 -5.98 0.63 23.70
CA GLY A 84 -7.37 0.81 24.14
C GLY A 84 -8.15 1.87 23.37
N LEU A 85 -7.83 2.11 22.08
CA LEU A 85 -8.36 3.21 21.28
C LEU A 85 -9.77 2.94 20.72
N GLY A 86 -10.57 2.10 21.38
CA GLY A 86 -11.87 1.67 20.87
C GLY A 86 -12.87 2.82 20.66
N ALA A 87 -12.77 3.87 21.47
CA ALA A 87 -13.60 5.07 21.36
C ALA A 87 -13.15 6.02 20.24
N LEU A 88 -11.87 6.00 19.86
CA LEU A 88 -11.31 6.86 18.82
C LEU A 88 -11.35 6.21 17.44
N TYR A 89 -11.08 4.91 17.39
CA TYR A 89 -11.10 4.12 16.16
C TYR A 89 -12.29 3.15 16.20
N SER A 90 -13.42 3.65 15.71
CA SER A 90 -14.70 2.94 15.71
C SER A 90 -14.81 1.94 14.55
N ALA A 91 -15.86 1.12 14.58
CA ALA A 91 -16.17 0.22 13.45
C ALA A 91 -16.49 1.00 12.15
N ARG A 92 -16.93 2.26 12.26
CA ARG A 92 -17.22 3.14 11.11
C ARG A 92 -15.92 3.51 10.40
N GLN A 93 -14.94 4.03 11.13
CA GLN A 93 -13.63 4.37 10.56
C GLN A 93 -12.90 3.16 10.00
N GLN A 94 -12.99 2.00 10.68
CA GLN A 94 -12.42 0.76 10.15
C GLN A 94 -13.10 0.34 8.84
N HIS A 95 -14.42 0.49 8.75
CA HIS A 95 -15.15 0.23 7.51
C HIS A 95 -14.74 1.19 6.38
N ASP A 96 -14.55 2.48 6.69
CA ASP A 96 -14.10 3.48 5.71
C ASP A 96 -12.68 3.18 5.20
N LEU A 97 -11.76 2.82 6.08
CA LEU A 97 -10.42 2.36 5.70
C LEU A 97 -10.50 1.09 4.84
N GLY A 98 -11.40 0.15 5.17
CA GLY A 98 -11.66 -1.05 4.35
C GLY A 98 -12.20 -0.72 2.96
N LYS A 99 -13.05 0.31 2.82
CA LYS A 99 -13.52 0.79 1.50
C LYS A 99 -12.38 1.39 0.68
N LEU A 100 -11.49 2.16 1.31
CA LEU A 100 -10.29 2.69 0.63
C LEU A 100 -9.38 1.55 0.15
N CYS A 101 -9.07 0.58 1.02
CA CYS A 101 -8.25 -0.58 0.65
C CYS A 101 -8.87 -1.38 -0.51
N PHE A 102 -10.19 -1.61 -0.48
CA PHE A 102 -10.91 -2.26 -1.56
C PHE A 102 -10.90 -1.44 -2.86
N GLY A 103 -11.17 -0.14 -2.78
CA GLY A 103 -11.16 0.74 -3.95
C GLY A 103 -9.80 0.76 -4.65
N PHE A 104 -8.71 0.86 -3.89
CA PHE A 104 -7.35 0.84 -4.45
C PHE A 104 -6.90 -0.55 -4.91
N THR A 105 -7.46 -1.63 -4.35
CA THR A 105 -7.29 -2.99 -4.89
C THR A 105 -7.87 -3.10 -6.30
N VAL A 106 -9.08 -2.58 -6.52
CA VAL A 106 -9.71 -2.51 -7.85
C VAL A 106 -8.91 -1.60 -8.78
N PHE A 107 -8.46 -0.46 -8.27
CA PHE A 107 -7.67 0.49 -9.06
C PHE A 107 -6.32 -0.09 -9.51
N TRP A 108 -5.65 -0.86 -8.66
CA TRP A 108 -4.44 -1.59 -9.04
C TRP A 108 -4.70 -2.54 -10.20
N ALA A 109 -5.78 -3.33 -10.14
CA ALA A 109 -6.15 -4.25 -11.21
C ALA A 109 -6.51 -3.53 -12.51
N TYR A 110 -7.18 -2.37 -12.40
CA TYR A 110 -7.43 -1.49 -13.54
C TYR A 110 -6.13 -1.03 -14.21
N LEU A 111 -5.12 -0.58 -13.46
CA LEU A 111 -3.84 -0.14 -14.02
C LEU A 111 -3.07 -1.30 -14.66
N MET A 112 -3.00 -2.44 -13.96
CA MET A 112 -2.37 -3.67 -14.48
C MET A 112 -3.02 -4.09 -15.79
N TRP A 113 -4.36 -4.15 -15.83
CA TRP A 113 -5.10 -4.55 -17.03
C TRP A 113 -4.96 -3.53 -18.15
N SER A 114 -5.04 -2.23 -17.85
CA SER A 114 -4.91 -1.16 -18.85
C SER A 114 -3.52 -1.17 -19.51
N GLN A 115 -2.48 -1.50 -18.75
CA GLN A 115 -1.14 -1.68 -19.28
C GLN A 115 -1.06 -2.95 -20.16
N PHE A 116 -1.51 -4.08 -19.61
CA PHE A 116 -1.43 -5.37 -20.28
C PHE A 116 -2.20 -5.36 -21.61
N LEU A 117 -3.44 -4.85 -21.62
CA LEU A 117 -4.34 -4.91 -22.77
C LEU A 117 -3.76 -4.19 -23.99
N VAL A 118 -3.16 -3.00 -23.78
CA VAL A 118 -2.59 -2.20 -24.88
C VAL A 118 -1.36 -2.89 -25.47
N ILE A 119 -0.45 -3.38 -24.60
CA ILE A 119 0.75 -4.12 -25.04
C ILE A 119 0.35 -5.39 -25.80
N TRP A 120 -0.59 -6.15 -25.25
CA TRP A 120 -1.05 -7.40 -25.85
C TRP A 120 -1.77 -7.16 -27.20
N TYR A 121 -2.61 -6.14 -27.28
CA TYR A 121 -3.34 -5.81 -28.51
C TYR A 121 -2.42 -5.23 -29.59
N GLY A 122 -1.47 -4.37 -29.21
CA GLY A 122 -0.48 -3.80 -30.12
C GLY A 122 0.53 -4.83 -30.64
N ASN A 123 0.87 -5.84 -29.82
CA ASN A 123 1.75 -6.97 -30.13
C ASN A 123 3.07 -6.58 -30.82
N MET A 124 3.64 -5.43 -30.41
CA MET A 124 4.95 -4.98 -30.88
C MET A 124 6.05 -5.76 -30.13
N PRO A 125 7.02 -6.38 -30.83
CA PRO A 125 8.07 -7.19 -30.19
C PRO A 125 8.85 -6.45 -29.11
N GLU A 126 9.09 -5.16 -29.29
CA GLU A 126 9.82 -4.27 -28.38
C GLU A 126 9.09 -4.08 -27.03
N GLU A 127 7.77 -4.21 -27.00
CA GLU A 127 6.98 -4.04 -25.77
C GLU A 127 6.56 -5.37 -25.15
N THR A 128 6.30 -6.37 -25.99
CA THR A 128 5.68 -7.63 -25.58
C THR A 128 6.63 -8.51 -24.74
N PHE A 129 7.96 -8.41 -24.97
CA PHE A 129 8.92 -9.28 -24.28
C PHE A 129 8.86 -9.13 -22.75
N PHE A 130 8.67 -7.91 -22.24
CA PHE A 130 8.62 -7.65 -20.79
C PHE A 130 7.47 -8.40 -20.12
N VAL A 131 6.29 -8.37 -20.74
CA VAL A 131 5.09 -9.07 -20.28
C VAL A 131 5.24 -10.58 -20.48
N PHE A 132 5.84 -11.00 -21.60
CA PHE A 132 6.03 -12.40 -21.93
C PHE A 132 6.86 -13.14 -20.86
N TYR A 133 8.02 -12.59 -20.48
CA TYR A 133 8.89 -13.19 -19.47
C TYR A 133 8.25 -13.27 -18.07
N ARG A 134 7.17 -12.52 -17.80
CA ARG A 134 6.51 -12.45 -16.48
C ARG A 134 5.24 -13.29 -16.39
N LEU A 135 4.55 -13.50 -17.50
CA LEU A 135 3.28 -14.23 -17.54
C LEU A 135 3.38 -15.63 -18.15
N TRP A 136 4.49 -15.96 -18.81
CA TRP A 136 4.74 -17.28 -19.39
C TRP A 136 5.94 -18.00 -18.76
N GLY A 137 6.09 -19.27 -19.12
CA GLY A 137 7.21 -20.11 -18.72
C GLY A 137 7.33 -20.25 -17.19
N PRO A 138 8.56 -20.21 -16.62
CA PRO A 138 8.78 -20.47 -15.21
C PRO A 138 8.24 -19.38 -14.27
N TRP A 139 7.91 -18.19 -14.79
CA TRP A 139 7.40 -17.06 -14.01
C TRP A 139 5.88 -17.04 -13.86
N ARG A 140 5.17 -17.80 -14.69
CA ARG A 140 3.70 -17.91 -14.65
C ARG A 140 3.14 -18.19 -13.25
N PRO A 141 3.72 -19.08 -12.41
CA PRO A 141 3.23 -19.27 -11.04
C PRO A 141 3.31 -18.01 -10.19
N VAL A 142 4.39 -17.22 -10.31
CA VAL A 142 4.56 -15.95 -9.57
C VAL A 142 3.57 -14.90 -10.09
N GLY A 143 3.45 -14.73 -11.41
CA GLY A 143 2.46 -13.81 -12.00
C GLY A 143 1.02 -14.15 -11.58
N THR A 144 0.68 -15.44 -11.55
CA THR A 144 -0.63 -15.91 -11.07
C THR A 144 -0.81 -15.61 -9.58
N ALA A 145 0.21 -15.87 -8.75
CA ALA A 145 0.18 -15.57 -7.33
C ALA A 145 -0.01 -14.07 -7.06
N VAL A 146 0.69 -13.20 -7.78
CA VAL A 146 0.52 -11.74 -7.69
C VAL A 146 -0.92 -11.35 -7.98
N PHE A 147 -1.48 -11.82 -9.10
CA PHE A 147 -2.87 -11.52 -9.45
C PHE A 147 -3.88 -12.00 -8.39
N LEU A 148 -3.65 -13.19 -7.83
CA LEU A 148 -4.51 -13.74 -6.78
C LEU A 148 -4.41 -12.96 -5.47
N LEU A 149 -3.19 -12.65 -5.03
CA LEU A 149 -2.91 -12.05 -3.71
C LEU A 149 -3.20 -10.56 -3.69
N VAL A 150 -2.91 -9.82 -4.77
CA VAL A 150 -3.13 -8.37 -4.84
C VAL A 150 -4.56 -8.04 -5.24
N PHE A 151 -5.20 -8.86 -6.09
CA PHE A 151 -6.54 -8.57 -6.59
C PHE A 151 -7.60 -9.58 -6.18
N VAL A 152 -7.56 -10.83 -6.64
CA VAL A 152 -8.72 -11.73 -6.53
C VAL A 152 -9.15 -11.99 -5.09
N ILE A 153 -8.20 -12.34 -4.22
CA ILE A 153 -8.46 -12.63 -2.81
C ILE A 153 -8.98 -11.38 -2.07
N PRO A 154 -8.29 -10.23 -2.09
CA PRO A 154 -8.80 -9.03 -1.43
C PRO A 154 -10.06 -8.47 -2.08
N PHE A 155 -10.27 -8.62 -3.39
CA PHE A 155 -11.50 -8.22 -4.06
C PHE A 155 -12.71 -9.00 -3.53
N ILE A 156 -12.65 -10.32 -3.54
CA ILE A 156 -13.74 -11.18 -3.04
C ILE A 156 -13.91 -10.98 -1.52
N GLY A 157 -12.79 -10.99 -0.80
CA GLY A 157 -12.76 -10.89 0.65
C GLY A 157 -13.29 -9.55 1.18
N LEU A 158 -12.92 -8.45 0.54
CA LEU A 158 -13.34 -7.11 0.91
C LEU A 158 -14.56 -6.64 0.12
N LEU A 159 -15.30 -7.49 -0.58
CA LEU A 159 -16.55 -7.08 -1.23
C LEU A 159 -17.62 -6.76 -0.18
N GLY A 160 -17.79 -7.63 0.80
CA GLY A 160 -18.78 -7.49 1.87
C GLY A 160 -18.44 -6.41 2.90
N VAL A 161 -19.43 -5.99 3.70
CA VAL A 161 -19.25 -5.05 4.82
C VAL A 161 -18.59 -5.74 6.03
N LYS A 162 -19.04 -6.95 6.37
CA LYS A 162 -18.57 -7.70 7.54
C LYS A 162 -17.05 -7.91 7.56
N PRO A 163 -16.40 -8.32 6.45
CA PRO A 163 -14.96 -8.56 6.47
C PRO A 163 -14.13 -7.29 6.67
N LYS A 164 -14.64 -6.13 6.25
CA LYS A 164 -14.02 -4.81 6.47
C LYS A 164 -14.11 -4.37 7.94
N GLN A 165 -15.22 -4.68 8.61
CA GLN A 165 -15.46 -4.31 10.02
C GLN A 165 -14.87 -5.29 11.04
N TYR A 166 -14.72 -6.56 10.66
CA TYR A 166 -14.11 -7.55 11.54
C TYR A 166 -12.58 -7.49 11.42
N ALA A 167 -11.93 -7.14 12.54
CA ALA A 167 -10.51 -6.80 12.53
C ALA A 167 -9.58 -7.94 12.07
N PRO A 168 -9.77 -9.22 12.49
CA PRO A 168 -8.96 -10.33 12.00
C PRO A 168 -9.06 -10.54 10.49
N THR A 169 -10.25 -10.44 9.89
CA THR A 169 -10.41 -10.60 8.44
C THR A 169 -9.76 -9.45 7.68
N MET A 170 -9.95 -8.21 8.15
CA MET A 170 -9.32 -7.04 7.54
C MET A 170 -7.79 -7.14 7.56
N VAL A 171 -7.20 -7.53 8.70
CA VAL A 171 -5.75 -7.77 8.81
C VAL A 171 -5.30 -8.91 7.89
N GLY A 172 -6.06 -10.00 7.82
CA GLY A 172 -5.75 -11.13 6.93
C GLY A 172 -5.65 -10.69 5.46
N PHE A 173 -6.67 -9.99 4.94
CA PHE A 173 -6.65 -9.50 3.56
C PHE A 173 -5.58 -8.45 3.30
N ALA A 174 -5.32 -7.58 4.27
CA ALA A 174 -4.24 -6.60 4.17
C ALA A 174 -2.86 -7.26 4.10
N LEU A 175 -2.59 -8.26 4.95
CA LEU A 175 -1.32 -9.00 4.92
C LEU A 175 -1.16 -9.81 3.63
N VAL A 176 -2.23 -10.45 3.15
CA VAL A 176 -2.24 -11.15 1.85
C VAL A 176 -1.88 -10.18 0.72
N SER A 177 -2.47 -8.99 0.70
CA SER A 177 -2.19 -7.96 -0.30
C SER A 177 -0.75 -7.45 -0.21
N LEU A 178 -0.22 -7.25 1.01
CA LEU A 178 1.18 -6.83 1.21
C LEU A 178 2.18 -7.87 0.70
N VAL A 179 1.92 -9.17 0.93
CA VAL A 179 2.72 -10.26 0.35
C VAL A 179 2.60 -10.27 -1.17
N GLY A 180 1.40 -10.04 -1.70
CA GLY A 180 1.16 -9.91 -3.14
C GLY A 180 1.97 -8.78 -3.78
N ILE A 181 1.98 -7.60 -3.16
CA ILE A 181 2.72 -6.43 -3.66
C ILE A 181 4.24 -6.64 -3.53
N TRP A 182 4.69 -7.36 -2.49
CA TRP A 182 6.09 -7.77 -2.42
C TRP A 182 6.47 -8.70 -3.58
N LEU A 183 5.62 -9.70 -3.89
CA LEU A 183 5.81 -10.58 -5.05
C LEU A 183 5.71 -9.83 -6.38
N GLU A 184 4.87 -8.80 -6.48
CA GLU A 184 4.79 -7.93 -7.65
C GLU A 184 6.13 -7.25 -7.91
N ARG A 185 6.74 -6.64 -6.88
CA ARG A 185 8.05 -6.00 -7.01
C ARG A 185 9.15 -7.00 -7.37
N TYR A 186 9.09 -8.21 -6.80
CA TYR A 186 9.97 -9.31 -7.20
C TYR A 186 9.80 -9.68 -8.69
N LEU A 187 8.56 -9.80 -9.17
CA LEU A 187 8.22 -10.12 -10.55
C LEU A 187 8.60 -8.99 -11.53
N GLU A 188 8.53 -7.74 -11.11
CA GLU A 188 8.94 -6.60 -11.94
C GLU A 188 10.45 -6.51 -12.13
N VAL A 189 11.23 -6.84 -11.10
CA VAL A 189 12.69 -6.67 -11.10
C VAL A 189 13.42 -7.92 -11.60
N VAL A 190 13.14 -9.08 -11.01
CA VAL A 190 14.03 -10.25 -11.11
C VAL A 190 14.14 -10.85 -12.52
N PRO A 191 13.04 -10.98 -13.31
CA PRO A 191 13.15 -11.47 -14.69
C PRO A 191 14.08 -10.63 -15.57
N SER A 192 14.19 -9.33 -15.29
CA SER A 192 15.07 -8.43 -16.06
C SER A 192 16.56 -8.61 -15.74
N ILE A 193 16.90 -9.01 -14.51
CA ILE A 193 18.31 -9.17 -14.07
C ILE A 193 18.86 -10.58 -14.31
N ASN A 194 18.01 -11.60 -14.27
CA ASN A 194 18.42 -12.99 -14.41
C ASN A 194 18.18 -13.57 -15.82
N GLY A 195 17.82 -12.72 -16.78
CA GLY A 195 17.55 -13.11 -18.16
C GLY A 195 16.33 -14.00 -18.34
N GLY A 196 15.34 -13.91 -17.44
CA GLY A 196 14.15 -14.75 -17.46
C GLY A 196 14.36 -16.17 -16.95
N ALA A 197 15.50 -16.46 -16.31
CA ALA A 197 15.63 -17.67 -15.50
C ALA A 197 14.50 -17.73 -14.46
N GLY A 198 14.07 -18.93 -14.06
CA GLY A 198 12.93 -19.08 -13.16
C GLY A 198 13.09 -18.37 -11.81
N PRO A 199 12.00 -18.24 -11.03
CA PRO A 199 12.05 -17.59 -9.72
C PRO A 199 13.02 -18.34 -8.79
N ALA A 200 13.88 -17.59 -8.14
CA ALA A 200 14.86 -18.05 -7.17
C ALA A 200 14.73 -17.20 -5.90
N ILE A 201 13.70 -17.46 -5.09
CA ILE A 201 13.55 -16.82 -3.79
C ILE A 201 14.47 -17.55 -2.81
N GLY A 202 15.53 -16.89 -2.38
CA GLY A 202 16.52 -17.45 -1.48
C GLY A 202 16.83 -16.55 -0.28
N LEU A 203 18.00 -16.80 0.29
CA LEU A 203 18.53 -16.02 1.41
C LEU A 203 18.66 -14.51 1.10
N PRO A 204 19.09 -14.07 -0.10
CA PRO A 204 19.18 -12.64 -0.40
C PRO A 204 17.82 -11.92 -0.32
N GLU A 205 16.79 -12.50 -0.94
CA GLU A 205 15.44 -11.93 -0.98
C GLU A 205 14.83 -11.85 0.41
N LEU A 206 14.94 -12.94 1.19
CA LEU A 206 14.41 -13.00 2.55
C LEU A 206 15.22 -12.09 3.50
N GLY A 207 16.54 -12.06 3.36
CA GLY A 207 17.43 -11.25 4.19
C GLY A 207 17.22 -9.76 3.99
N VAL A 208 17.14 -9.30 2.74
CA VAL A 208 16.84 -7.89 2.40
C VAL A 208 15.44 -7.51 2.89
N THR A 209 14.45 -8.40 2.70
CA THR A 209 13.08 -8.16 3.17
C THR A 209 13.02 -8.05 4.70
N ALA A 210 13.69 -8.95 5.41
CA ALA A 210 13.76 -8.91 6.86
C ALA A 210 14.51 -7.67 7.37
N LEU A 211 15.59 -7.26 6.69
CA LEU A 211 16.35 -6.06 7.04
C LEU A 211 15.50 -4.80 6.89
N PHE A 212 14.94 -4.53 5.71
CA PHE A 212 14.17 -3.31 5.49
C PHE A 212 12.81 -3.33 6.19
N GLY A 213 12.14 -4.48 6.24
CA GLY A 213 10.93 -4.65 7.05
C GLY A 213 11.20 -4.44 8.54
N GLY A 214 12.31 -4.96 9.05
CA GLY A 214 12.77 -4.75 10.43
C GLY A 214 13.10 -3.28 10.72
N LEU A 215 13.85 -2.62 9.84
CA LEU A 215 14.15 -1.18 9.95
C LEU A 215 12.88 -0.33 9.92
N TYR A 216 11.93 -0.68 9.06
CA TYR A 216 10.64 0.00 9.01
C TYR A 216 9.88 -0.14 10.33
N LEU A 217 9.73 -1.36 10.86
CA LEU A 217 9.09 -1.60 12.15
C LEU A 217 9.84 -0.93 13.31
N LEU A 218 11.17 -0.93 13.26
CA LEU A 218 12.01 -0.24 14.23
C LEU A 218 11.77 1.27 14.19
N SER A 219 11.65 1.88 13.00
CA SER A 219 11.38 3.31 12.87
C SER A 219 10.02 3.70 13.48
N ILE A 220 8.98 2.89 13.25
CA ILE A 220 7.66 3.06 13.87
C ILE A 220 7.75 2.93 15.39
N ALA A 221 8.40 1.88 15.89
CA ALA A 221 8.57 1.66 17.32
C ALA A 221 9.38 2.79 17.99
N TRP A 222 10.43 3.26 17.32
CA TRP A 222 11.29 4.35 17.77
C TRP A 222 10.53 5.68 17.84
N PHE A 223 9.65 5.94 16.87
CA PHE A 223 8.74 7.08 16.87
C PHE A 223 7.70 6.97 18.01
N ALA A 224 7.04 5.82 18.13
CA ALA A 224 6.05 5.54 19.16
C ALA A 224 6.58 5.69 20.59
N ALA A 225 7.86 5.36 20.81
CA ALA A 225 8.51 5.49 22.10
C ALA A 225 8.89 6.94 22.47
N ARG A 226 9.05 7.84 21.49
CA ARG A 226 9.54 9.21 21.69
C ARG A 226 8.48 10.29 21.54
N ARG A 227 7.43 10.01 20.78
CA ARG A 227 6.39 10.97 20.43
C ARG A 227 5.01 10.36 20.70
N PRO A 228 4.03 11.15 21.19
CA PRO A 228 2.67 10.66 21.32
C PRO A 228 2.13 10.31 19.92
N MET A 229 1.71 9.06 19.75
CA MET A 229 1.18 8.58 18.46
C MET A 229 -0.17 9.18 18.10
N LEU A 230 -0.87 9.73 19.09
CA LEU A 230 -2.14 10.43 18.93
C LEU A 230 -1.96 11.86 19.41
N SER A 231 -2.39 12.81 18.58
CA SER A 231 -2.55 14.18 19.03
C SER A 231 -3.76 14.25 19.97
N PRO A 232 -3.60 14.75 21.20
CA PRO A 232 -4.73 14.97 22.12
C PRO A 232 -5.83 15.82 21.48
N ARG A 233 -5.42 16.79 20.65
CA ARG A 233 -6.34 17.72 19.99
C ARG A 233 -7.23 17.04 18.95
N LEU A 234 -6.63 16.19 18.10
CA LEU A 234 -7.38 15.44 17.07
C LEU A 234 -8.23 14.33 17.69
N ALA A 235 -7.78 13.76 18.82
CA ALA A 235 -8.55 12.78 19.56
C ALA A 235 -9.86 13.38 20.09
N ALA A 236 -9.83 14.58 20.67
CA ALA A 236 -11.02 15.28 21.15
C ALA A 236 -12.05 15.56 20.04
N ASP A 237 -11.62 16.17 18.92
CA ASP A 237 -12.50 16.43 17.75
C ASP A 237 -13.09 15.15 17.17
N THR A 238 -12.32 14.05 17.15
CA THR A 238 -12.82 12.76 16.68
C THR A 238 -13.89 12.18 17.61
N LEU A 239 -13.72 12.31 18.94
CA LEU A 239 -14.71 11.84 19.90
C LEU A 239 -16.02 12.60 19.80
N GLU A 240 -15.98 13.92 19.58
CA GLU A 240 -17.19 14.72 19.35
C GLU A 240 -17.93 14.26 18.08
N ARG A 241 -17.19 14.04 16.98
CA ARG A 241 -17.79 13.58 15.70
C ARG A 241 -18.33 12.16 15.74
N GLU A 242 -17.79 11.28 16.56
CA GLU A 242 -18.32 9.90 16.72
C GLU A 242 -19.55 9.86 17.64
N GLN A 243 -19.77 10.89 18.46
CA GLN A 243 -20.97 11.02 19.31
C GLN A 243 -22.18 11.60 18.58
N HIS A 244 -21.97 12.29 17.45
CA HIS A 244 -23.00 12.91 16.59
C HIS A 244 -23.26 12.10 15.31
#